data_AF-A0A1B7VZ94-F1
#
_entry.id   AF-A0A1B7VZ94-F1
#
_cell.length_a   1.000
_cell.length_b   1.000
_cell.length_c   1.000
_cell.angle_alpha   90.00
_cell.angle_beta   90.00
_cell.angle_gamma   90.00
#
_symmetry.space_group_name_H-M   'P 1'
#
loop_
_entity.id
_entity.type
_entity.pdbx_description
1 polymer ?
#
loop_
_entity_poly.entity_id
_entity_poly.type
_entity_poly.pdbx_seq_one_letter_code
_entity_poly.pdbx_strand_id
1 'polypeptide(L)'
;FLSLNQCRQTESKLQKSNSFNFSKHQQWNHESGWKNTLNNLRLIVQPLLLFWLIYPWLDIFPKSYLLLGFNQLIDAMNGFLPFYSSG
;
A
#
# COMPACT_ATOMS: atom_id res chain seq x y z
N PHE A 1 5.85 -35.49 11.11
CA PHE A 1 5.38 -34.33 11.92
C PHE A 1 6.45 -33.23 11.88
N LEU A 2 6.51 -32.47 10.79
CA LEU A 2 7.48 -31.38 10.61
C LEU A 2 6.78 -30.22 9.90
N SER A 3 5.94 -29.51 10.64
CA SER A 3 5.46 -28.17 10.33
C SER A 3 5.07 -27.54 11.67
N LEU A 4 5.12 -26.21 11.76
CA LEU A 4 4.69 -25.33 12.89
C LEU A 4 5.79 -24.53 13.62
N ASN A 5 7.09 -24.76 13.40
CA ASN A 5 8.13 -23.93 14.04
C ASN A 5 8.76 -22.85 13.14
N GLN A 6 8.32 -22.72 11.89
CA GLN A 6 8.87 -21.76 10.93
C GLN A 6 7.94 -20.57 10.63
N CYS A 7 6.98 -20.28 11.53
CA CYS A 7 6.13 -19.09 11.44
C CYS A 7 6.63 -17.93 12.31
N ARG A 8 7.49 -18.21 13.30
CA ARG A 8 7.80 -17.26 14.39
C ARG A 8 9.07 -16.41 14.19
N GLN A 9 9.88 -16.72 13.18
CA GLN A 9 11.11 -15.96 12.89
C GLN A 9 10.99 -14.99 11.71
N THR A 10 9.86 -15.01 10.99
CA THR A 10 9.59 -14.09 9.88
C THR A 10 8.98 -12.76 10.34
N GLU A 11 8.55 -12.65 11.60
CA GLU A 11 7.96 -11.42 12.14
C GLU A 11 9.00 -10.45 12.71
N SER A 12 10.10 -10.91 13.31
CA SER A 12 11.08 -10.02 13.95
C SER A 12 12.10 -9.40 12.99
N LYS A 13 12.05 -9.80 11.70
CA LYS A 13 12.83 -9.24 10.59
C LYS A 13 11.91 -8.68 9.51
N LEU A 14 10.68 -8.26 9.85
CA LEU A 14 10.06 -7.22 9.03
C LEU A 14 10.98 -6.02 9.18
N GLN A 15 11.71 -5.76 8.10
CA GLN A 15 12.68 -4.70 7.98
C GLN A 15 12.13 -3.45 8.67
N LYS A 16 13.04 -2.63 9.21
CA LYS A 16 12.79 -1.20 9.45
C LYS A 16 12.30 -0.62 8.11
N SER A 17 11.03 -0.83 7.79
CA SER A 17 10.41 -0.38 6.57
C SER A 17 10.48 1.12 6.70
N ASN A 18 10.91 1.78 5.63
CA ASN A 18 10.75 3.22 5.55
C ASN A 18 9.24 3.46 5.67
N SER A 19 8.77 3.73 6.89
CA SER A 19 7.36 3.93 7.16
C SER A 19 6.98 5.21 6.43
N PHE A 20 6.39 5.05 5.24
CA PHE A 20 5.99 6.19 4.44
C PHE A 20 4.92 6.95 5.21
N ASN A 21 5.17 8.23 5.47
CA ASN A 21 4.19 9.09 6.10
C ASN A 21 3.16 9.51 5.04
N PHE A 22 2.13 8.68 4.83
CA PHE A 22 1.03 8.92 3.89
C PHE A 22 0.29 10.23 4.18
N SER A 23 0.31 10.67 5.44
CA SER A 23 -0.34 11.89 5.89
C SER A 23 0.27 13.18 5.32
N LYS A 24 1.41 13.10 4.62
CA LYS A 24 1.97 14.23 3.85
C LYS A 24 1.21 14.51 2.55
N HIS A 25 0.33 13.61 2.11
CA HIS A 25 -0.44 13.82 0.88
C HIS A 25 -1.37 15.03 1.04
N GLN A 26 -1.42 15.93 0.05
CA GLN A 26 -2.19 17.18 0.14
C GLN A 26 -3.69 16.96 0.41
N GLN A 27 -4.25 15.85 -0.08
CA GLN A 27 -5.65 15.48 0.13
C GLN A 27 -5.87 14.62 1.38
N TRP A 28 -4.82 14.34 2.16
CA TRP A 28 -4.96 13.61 3.41
C TRP A 28 -5.76 14.44 4.41
N ASN A 29 -6.78 13.83 4.98
CA ASN A 29 -7.63 14.50 5.95
C ASN A 29 -7.29 14.01 7.37
N HIS A 30 -6.93 14.94 8.25
CA HIS A 30 -6.51 14.67 9.63
C HIS A 30 -7.66 14.70 10.64
N GLU A 31 -8.87 15.05 10.23
CA GLU A 31 -10.03 15.02 11.11
C GLU A 31 -10.47 13.57 11.38
N SER A 32 -11.20 13.39 12.47
CA SER A 32 -11.79 12.10 12.83
C SER A 32 -13.13 11.88 12.14
N GLY A 33 -13.52 10.62 12.00
CA GLY A 33 -14.83 10.22 11.47
C GLY A 33 -14.74 9.39 10.19
N TRP A 34 -15.79 8.61 9.95
CA TRP A 34 -15.84 7.63 8.85
C TRP A 34 -15.65 8.28 7.47
N LYS A 35 -16.14 9.50 7.27
CA LYS A 35 -16.02 10.22 5.99
C LYS A 35 -14.56 10.52 5.66
N ASN A 36 -13.81 10.98 6.65
CA ASN A 36 -12.39 11.30 6.56
C ASN A 36 -11.57 10.03 6.39
N THR A 37 -11.93 8.96 7.11
CA THR A 37 -11.37 7.61 6.92
C THR A 37 -11.56 7.12 5.47
N LEU A 38 -12.77 7.24 4.91
CA LEU A 38 -13.04 6.85 3.53
C LEU A 38 -12.26 7.71 2.52
N ASN A 39 -12.12 9.01 2.77
CA ASN A 39 -11.29 9.88 1.94
C ASN A 39 -9.82 9.42 1.93
N ASN A 40 -9.25 9.11 3.09
CA ASN A 40 -7.87 8.65 3.18
C ASN A 40 -7.69 7.26 2.58
N LEU A 41 -8.65 6.35 2.80
CA LEU A 41 -8.67 5.03 2.17
C LEU A 41 -8.71 5.12 0.65
N ARG A 42 -9.51 6.05 0.09
CA ARG A 42 -9.54 6.31 -1.35
C ARG A 42 -8.14 6.63 -1.88
N LEU A 43 -7.36 7.46 -1.18
CA LEU A 43 -6.00 7.82 -1.60
C LEU A 43 -5.06 6.60 -1.64
N ILE A 44 -5.18 5.69 -0.67
CA ILE A 44 -4.36 4.47 -0.60
C ILE A 44 -4.73 3.47 -1.71
N VAL A 45 -6.02 3.34 -2.03
CA VAL A 45 -6.51 2.41 -3.06
C VAL A 45 -6.32 2.95 -4.49
N GLN A 46 -6.24 4.28 -4.66
CA GLN A 46 -6.18 4.93 -5.97
C GLN A 46 -5.05 4.43 -6.89
N PRO A 47 -3.80 4.23 -6.42
CA PRO A 47 -2.73 3.68 -7.27
C PRO A 47 -3.06 2.31 -7.87
N LEU A 48 -3.75 1.45 -7.12
CA LEU A 48 -4.16 0.13 -7.60
C LEU A 48 -5.22 0.25 -8.70
N LEU A 49 -6.20 1.14 -8.53
CA LEU A 49 -7.21 1.40 -9.56
C LEU A 49 -6.58 1.95 -10.85
N LEU A 50 -5.61 2.86 -10.72
CA LEU A 50 -4.87 3.40 -11.87
C LEU A 50 -4.04 2.31 -12.57
N PHE A 51 -3.43 1.40 -11.82
CA PHE A 51 -2.72 0.26 -12.39
C PHE A 51 -3.64 -0.60 -13.26
N TRP A 52 -4.83 -0.95 -12.77
CA TRP A 52 -5.81 -1.71 -13.55
C TRP A 52 -6.26 -1.00 -14.82
N LEU A 53 -6.38 0.33 -14.80
CA LEU A 53 -6.73 1.11 -15.98
C LEU A 53 -5.61 1.12 -17.04
N ILE A 54 -4.36 1.12 -16.60
CA ILE A 54 -3.18 1.16 -17.48
C ILE A 54 -2.79 -0.25 -17.96
N TYR A 55 -3.11 -1.29 -17.21
CA TYR A 55 -2.70 -2.67 -17.48
C TYR A 55 -2.92 -3.11 -18.95
N PRO A 56 -4.08 -2.88 -19.60
CA PRO A 56 -4.29 -3.28 -21.00
C PRO A 56 -3.34 -2.58 -21.99
N TRP A 57 -2.83 -1.39 -21.65
CA TRP A 57 -1.89 -0.65 -22.48
C TRP A 57 -0.47 -1.19 -22.37
N LEU A 58 -0.13 -1.88 -21.27
CA LEU A 58 1.18 -2.49 -21.08
C LEU A 58 1.40 -3.68 -22.03
N ASP A 59 0.33 -4.35 -22.44
CA ASP A 59 0.38 -5.40 -23.46
C ASP A 59 0.75 -4.84 -24.85
N ILE A 60 0.37 -3.59 -25.11
CA ILE A 60 0.63 -2.89 -26.38
C ILE A 60 2.00 -2.20 -26.36
N PHE A 61 2.39 -1.67 -25.20
CA PHE A 61 3.66 -0.97 -24.99
C PHE A 61 4.54 -1.76 -24.01
N PRO A 62 5.43 -2.66 -24.50
CA PRO A 62 6.21 -3.57 -23.66
C PRO A 62 7.36 -2.89 -22.87
N LYS A 63 7.19 -1.63 -22.45
CA LYS A 63 8.16 -0.92 -21.62
C LYS A 63 7.95 -1.28 -20.15
N SER A 64 8.84 -2.12 -19.63
CA SER A 64 8.81 -2.67 -18.26
C SER A 64 8.95 -1.63 -17.14
N TYR A 65 9.42 -0.42 -17.41
CA TYR A 65 9.63 0.61 -16.39
C TYR A 65 8.34 1.10 -15.74
N LEU A 66 7.24 1.19 -16.50
CA LEU A 66 5.95 1.63 -15.95
C LEU A 66 5.38 0.57 -15.00
N LEU A 67 5.44 -0.70 -15.40
CA LEU A 67 5.06 -1.83 -14.56
C LEU A 67 5.90 -1.88 -13.27
N LEU A 68 7.21 -1.67 -13.38
CA LEU A 68 8.10 -1.62 -12.22
C LEU A 68 7.73 -0.48 -11.27
N GLY A 69 7.51 0.73 -11.80
CA GLY A 69 7.12 1.89 -11.00
C GLY A 69 5.79 1.68 -10.28
N PHE A 70 4.79 1.09 -10.95
CA PHE A 70 3.51 0.74 -10.30
C PHE A 70 3.67 -0.32 -9.22
N ASN A 71 4.50 -1.36 -9.45
CA ASN A 71 4.76 -2.37 -8.41
C ASN A 71 5.40 -1.75 -7.16
N GLN A 72 6.41 -0.89 -7.33
CA GLN A 72 7.05 -0.18 -6.22
C GLN A 72 6.07 0.72 -5.47
N LEU A 73 5.19 1.41 -6.19
CA LEU A 73 4.17 2.27 -5.61
C LEU A 73 3.13 1.46 -4.81
N ILE A 74 2.64 0.36 -5.37
CA ILE A 74 1.68 -0.54 -4.72
C ILE A 74 2.31 -1.16 -3.46
N ASP A 75 3.56 -1.61 -3.53
CA ASP A 75 4.29 -2.13 -2.37
C ASP A 75 4.41 -1.09 -1.25
N ALA A 76 4.72 0.16 -1.60
CA ALA A 76 4.71 1.26 -0.64
C ALA A 76 3.32 1.48 -0.03
N MET A 77 2.24 1.43 -0.82
CA MET A 77 0.86 1.58 -0.32
C MET A 77 0.42 0.42 0.58
N ASN A 78 0.86 -0.82 0.30
CA ASN A 78 0.55 -2.00 1.12
C ASN A 78 1.15 -1.91 2.53
N GLY A 79 2.18 -1.07 2.73
CA GLY A 79 2.70 -0.73 4.06
C GLY A 79 1.77 0.14 4.90
N PHE A 80 0.62 0.58 4.35
CA PHE A 80 -0.36 1.35 5.10
C PHE A 80 -1.05 0.48 6.18
N LEU A 81 -0.79 0.81 7.44
CA LEU A 81 -1.52 0.31 8.59
C LEU A 81 -2.52 1.39 9.01
N PRO A 82 -3.84 1.17 8.86
CA PRO A 82 -4.81 2.07 9.45
C PRO A 82 -4.58 2.06 10.97
N PHE A 83 -4.17 3.19 11.53
CA PHE A 83 -4.13 3.36 12.97
C PHE A 83 -5.55 3.24 13.49
N TYR A 84 -5.91 2.05 13.98
CA TYR A 84 -7.02 1.91 14.88
C TYR A 84 -6.51 2.42 16.24
N SER A 85 -6.99 3.58 16.70
CA SER A 85 -6.96 3.83 18.14
C SER A 85 -7.73 2.66 18.76
N SER A 86 -7.01 1.77 19.43
CA SER A 86 -7.61 0.84 20.38
C SER A 86 -8.47 1.69 21.32
N GLY A 87 -9.79 1.50 21.25
CA GLY A 87 -10.75 2.16 22.11
C GLY A 87 -10.56 1.80 23.58
#